data_AF-A0A0R2K8T7-F1
#
_entry.id   AF-A0A0R2K8T7-F1
#
_cell.length_a   1.000
_cell.length_b   1.000
_cell.length_c   1.000
_cell.angle_alpha   90.00
_cell.angle_beta   90.00
_cell.angle_gamma   90.00
#
_symmetry.space_group_name_H-M   'P 1'
#
loop_
_entity.id
_entity.type
_entity.pdbx_description
1 polymer ?
#
loop_
_entity_poly.entity_id
_entity_poly.type
_entity_poly.pdbx_seq_one_letter_code
_entity_poly.pdbx_strand_id
1 'polypeptide(L)'
;MGPNGAGKSTLLNILRKRIAPSGGQISNNIAAGYFSNSVNSRISSSITVNQYIHNHVHDLSSFNKMWYAFKLKDQLKNQFLKSLSSGELTKLLLAILLSNHYDYYILDEPTVSLDTDGINTLKDILNTKKGFLIASHDANFLSDLTNHTMIIDNQQISLYKTNTLSATNTQRRVTESQDKQRQREKKSIKLLKQKSTTLREWDRKSNSDNTKFIRRAKSIEKEINKLTKQIPDIDKEIKNNQLNSVSTYYKATLTVENFSVGYNEYPLFNPISFSAKPGKIISLHGHNGIGKSSFLNFINHTASSQLNSIGKLHISTNAITLVSKTQTHRQSILKLSKNNYGTDFINGVHKLGIVRDKFNTPIINLSSGEQKKIDLLLSLLDNSALVLWDEPSNYIDVRTIQMLIDFVKIQSKTIVVVDHNFDFLKHISDQIINLSAVMDEA
;
A
#
# COMPACT_ATOMS: atom_id res chain seq x y z
N MET A 1 -1.59 -10.80 9.17
CA MET A 1 -1.83 -10.28 7.81
C MET A 1 -3.30 -9.92 7.61
N GLY A 2 -3.61 -9.17 6.55
CA GLY A 2 -4.96 -8.74 6.19
C GLY A 2 -4.94 -7.44 5.38
N PRO A 3 -6.02 -7.10 4.64
CA PRO A 3 -6.10 -5.85 3.89
C PRO A 3 -6.00 -4.61 4.79
N ASN A 4 -5.81 -3.43 4.20
CA ASN A 4 -5.88 -2.17 4.96
C ASN A 4 -7.29 -1.99 5.50
N GLY A 5 -7.39 -1.49 6.73
CA GLY A 5 -8.68 -1.35 7.40
C GLY A 5 -9.27 -2.66 7.93
N ALA A 6 -8.61 -3.82 7.76
CA ALA A 6 -9.07 -5.09 8.34
C ALA A 6 -9.07 -5.12 9.89
N GLY A 7 -8.46 -4.11 10.53
CA GLY A 7 -8.39 -4.03 12.00
C GLY A 7 -7.12 -4.61 12.63
N LYS A 8 -6.04 -4.82 11.85
CA LYS A 8 -4.74 -5.31 12.36
C LYS A 8 -4.22 -4.47 13.53
N SER A 9 -3.99 -3.17 13.30
CA SER A 9 -3.51 -2.25 14.35
C SER A 9 -4.52 -2.09 15.48
N THR A 10 -5.83 -2.16 15.19
CA THR A 10 -6.88 -2.16 16.22
C THR A 10 -6.76 -3.37 17.14
N LEU A 11 -6.56 -4.57 16.59
CA LEU A 11 -6.32 -5.78 17.35
C LEU A 11 -5.06 -5.65 18.22
N LEU A 12 -3.97 -5.12 17.68
CA LEU A 12 -2.74 -4.88 18.46
C LEU A 12 -2.98 -3.90 19.62
N ASN A 13 -3.75 -2.84 19.41
CA ASN A 13 -4.09 -1.88 20.46
C ASN A 13 -5.04 -2.46 21.52
N ILE A 14 -5.95 -3.34 21.11
CA ILE A 14 -6.82 -4.09 22.02
C ILE A 14 -5.97 -5.04 22.89
N LEU A 15 -5.03 -5.79 22.30
CA LEU A 15 -4.11 -6.68 23.04
C LEU A 15 -3.23 -5.95 24.06
N ARG A 16 -2.98 -4.66 23.81
CA ARG A 16 -2.24 -3.75 24.69
C ARG A 16 -3.11 -3.01 25.70
N LYS A 17 -4.42 -3.30 25.76
CA LYS A 17 -5.40 -2.62 26.63
C LYS A 17 -5.49 -1.10 26.40
N ARG A 18 -5.14 -0.62 25.20
CA ARG A 18 -5.30 0.80 24.81
C ARG A 18 -6.71 1.10 24.30
N ILE A 19 -7.39 0.09 23.77
CA ILE A 19 -8.77 0.15 23.29
C ILE A 19 -9.54 -0.98 23.95
N ALA A 20 -10.71 -0.69 24.53
CA ALA A 20 -11.58 -1.71 25.10
C ALA A 20 -12.27 -2.50 23.97
N PRO A 21 -12.34 -3.83 24.06
CA PRO A 21 -13.09 -4.62 23.09
C PRO A 21 -14.60 -4.35 23.26
N SER A 22 -15.33 -4.26 22.15
CA SER A 22 -16.80 -4.09 22.17
C SER A 22 -17.54 -5.35 22.64
N GLY A 23 -16.85 -6.50 22.69
CA GLY A 23 -17.36 -7.78 23.19
C GLY A 23 -16.24 -8.81 23.33
N GLY A 24 -16.47 -9.83 24.14
CA GLY A 24 -15.46 -10.83 24.50
C GLY A 24 -14.52 -10.40 25.63
N GLN A 25 -13.59 -11.28 26.00
CA GLN A 25 -12.65 -11.05 27.10
C GLN A 25 -11.21 -11.29 26.62
N ILE A 26 -10.28 -10.46 27.09
CA ILE A 26 -8.85 -10.58 26.80
C ILE A 26 -8.11 -10.58 28.12
N SER A 27 -7.42 -11.69 28.40
CA SER A 27 -6.48 -11.80 29.51
C SER A 27 -5.06 -11.72 28.97
N ASN A 28 -4.32 -10.71 29.40
CA ASN A 28 -2.90 -10.59 29.13
C ASN A 28 -2.22 -9.98 30.37
N ASN A 29 -1.22 -10.69 30.89
CA ASN A 29 -0.42 -10.31 32.06
C ASN A 29 1.04 -10.02 31.71
N ILE A 30 1.40 -10.02 30.43
CA ILE A 30 2.79 -9.91 29.97
C ILE A 30 3.09 -8.47 29.54
N ALA A 31 4.19 -7.91 30.04
CA ALA A 31 4.70 -6.61 29.60
C ALA A 31 5.30 -6.74 28.19
N ALA A 32 4.66 -6.09 27.21
CA ALA A 32 5.07 -6.17 25.81
C ALA A 32 5.73 -4.87 25.34
N GLY A 33 6.92 -5.00 24.73
CA GLY A 33 7.53 -3.91 23.97
C GLY A 33 6.69 -3.64 22.72
N TYR A 34 6.48 -2.37 22.34
CA TYR A 34 5.67 -2.02 21.18
C TYR A 34 6.38 -1.08 20.21
N PHE A 35 6.34 -1.44 18.93
CA PHE A 35 6.75 -0.58 17.82
C PHE A 35 5.55 -0.23 16.93
N SER A 36 5.47 1.02 16.49
CA SER A 36 4.63 1.41 15.35
C SER A 36 5.24 2.60 14.63
N ASN A 37 5.25 2.53 13.30
CA ASN A 37 5.78 3.63 12.49
C ASN A 37 4.98 4.93 12.64
N SER A 38 3.71 4.84 13.10
CA SER A 38 2.89 6.03 13.41
C SER A 38 3.48 6.90 14.53
N VAL A 39 4.34 6.34 15.39
CA VAL A 39 5.01 7.04 16.49
C VAL A 39 5.98 8.09 15.97
N ASN A 40 6.55 7.93 14.77
CA ASN A 40 7.47 8.88 14.16
C ASN A 40 6.87 10.30 14.10
N SER A 41 5.55 10.40 13.90
CA SER A 41 4.84 11.68 13.83
C SER A 41 4.69 12.40 15.17
N ARG A 42 4.95 11.72 16.30
CA ARG A 42 4.70 12.23 17.67
C ARG A 42 5.97 12.58 18.43
N ILE A 43 7.13 12.33 17.85
CA ILE A 43 8.42 12.59 18.49
C ILE A 43 8.69 14.10 18.47
N SER A 44 8.90 14.68 19.65
CA SER A 44 9.17 16.11 19.82
C SER A 44 10.41 16.52 19.02
N SER A 45 10.27 17.55 18.19
CA SER A 45 11.26 17.97 17.18
C SER A 45 12.45 18.75 17.74
N SER A 46 12.47 19.01 19.04
CA SER A 46 13.43 19.89 19.71
C SER A 46 14.58 19.16 20.43
N ILE A 47 14.53 17.84 20.56
CA ILE A 47 15.56 17.08 21.27
C ILE A 47 16.57 16.42 20.31
N THR A 48 17.79 16.24 20.79
CA THR A 48 18.85 15.53 20.06
C THR A 48 18.72 14.01 20.21
N VAL A 49 19.36 13.27 19.30
CA VAL A 49 19.42 11.80 19.38
C VAL A 49 20.00 11.34 20.72
N ASN A 50 21.11 11.93 21.18
CA ASN A 50 21.70 11.61 22.48
C ASN A 50 20.75 11.85 23.66
N GLN A 51 20.01 12.96 23.66
CA GLN A 51 19.01 13.21 24.70
C GLN A 51 17.91 12.16 24.70
N TYR A 52 17.47 11.73 23.52
CA TYR A 52 16.45 10.69 23.39
C TYR A 52 16.94 9.32 23.85
N ILE A 53 18.17 8.95 23.47
CA ILE A 53 18.84 7.72 23.93
C ILE A 53 18.91 7.71 25.45
N HIS A 54 19.42 8.78 26.06
CA HIS A 54 19.54 8.90 27.51
C HIS A 54 18.20 8.69 28.23
N ASN A 55 17.08 9.12 27.63
CA ASN A 55 15.77 9.02 28.24
C ASN A 55 15.08 7.66 28.07
N HIS A 56 15.51 6.81 27.13
CA HIS A 56 14.78 5.59 26.75
C HIS A 56 15.63 4.30 26.76
N VAL A 57 16.94 4.43 26.90
CA VAL A 57 17.88 3.31 26.93
C VAL A 57 18.33 3.08 28.36
N HIS A 58 17.98 1.90 28.90
CA HIS A 58 18.43 1.48 30.23
C HIS A 58 19.72 0.65 30.17
N ASP A 59 19.90 -0.15 29.12
CA ASP A 59 21.12 -0.93 28.87
C ASP A 59 21.88 -0.37 27.66
N LEU A 60 22.91 0.43 27.95
CA LEU A 60 23.78 1.02 26.93
C LEU A 60 24.59 -0.02 26.16
N SER A 61 24.94 -1.15 26.76
CA SER A 61 25.73 -2.20 26.10
C SER A 61 24.89 -2.89 25.03
N SER A 62 23.68 -3.33 25.40
CA SER A 62 22.74 -3.91 24.43
C SER A 62 22.31 -2.89 23.37
N PHE A 63 22.10 -1.63 23.75
CA PHE A 63 21.78 -0.58 22.78
C PHE A 63 22.91 -0.33 21.79
N ASN A 64 24.16 -0.23 22.24
CA ASN A 64 25.30 -0.05 21.33
C ASN A 64 25.42 -1.20 20.35
N LYS A 65 25.17 -2.46 20.77
CA LYS A 65 25.11 -3.61 19.86
C LYS A 65 24.04 -3.42 18.79
N MET A 66 22.83 -2.99 19.17
CA MET A 66 21.75 -2.73 18.22
C MET A 66 22.05 -1.56 17.29
N TRP A 67 22.64 -0.47 17.81
CA TRP A 67 23.04 0.72 17.05
C TRP A 67 23.98 0.35 15.89
N TYR A 68 25.04 -0.40 16.19
CA TYR A 68 26.00 -0.85 15.18
C TYR A 68 25.40 -1.92 14.26
N ALA A 69 24.54 -2.81 14.76
CA ALA A 69 23.83 -3.78 13.93
C ALA A 69 23.00 -3.10 12.84
N PHE A 70 22.27 -2.03 13.17
CA PHE A 70 21.51 -1.24 12.20
C PHE A 70 22.37 -0.29 11.34
N LYS A 71 23.71 -0.34 11.47
CA LYS A 71 24.66 0.51 10.75
C LYS A 71 24.39 2.02 10.91
N LEU A 72 23.93 2.44 12.09
CA LEU A 72 23.74 3.86 12.39
C LEU A 72 25.09 4.57 12.57
N LYS A 73 25.26 5.71 11.90
CA LYS A 73 26.50 6.49 11.96
C LYS A 73 26.57 7.32 13.24
N ASP A 74 27.70 7.32 13.92
CA ASP A 74 27.88 8.07 15.18
C ASP A 74 27.66 9.58 15.04
N GLN A 75 27.85 10.14 13.83
CA GLN A 75 27.54 11.53 13.49
C GLN A 75 26.07 11.91 13.78
N LEU A 76 25.15 10.94 13.73
CA LEU A 76 23.72 11.16 13.99
C LEU A 76 23.44 11.49 15.46
N LYS A 77 24.30 11.09 16.40
CA LYS A 77 24.10 11.24 17.86
C LYS A 77 23.89 12.69 18.29
N ASN A 78 24.55 13.63 17.62
CA ASN A 78 24.48 15.06 17.93
C ASN A 78 23.41 15.81 17.12
N GLN A 79 22.74 15.14 16.18
CA GLN A 79 21.70 15.74 15.37
C GLN A 79 20.36 15.79 16.11
N PHE A 80 19.47 16.68 15.66
CA PHE A 80 18.09 16.70 16.14
C PHE A 80 17.30 15.53 15.56
N LEU A 81 16.35 14.97 16.31
CA LEU A 81 15.52 13.87 15.79
C LEU A 81 14.77 14.24 14.50
N LYS A 82 14.41 15.51 14.32
CA LYS A 82 13.73 16.02 13.12
C LYS A 82 14.58 16.02 11.84
N SER A 83 15.91 15.99 11.97
CA SER A 83 16.81 16.00 10.81
C SER A 83 17.14 14.60 10.31
N LEU A 84 16.83 13.56 11.09
CA LEU A 84 16.98 12.18 10.65
C LEU A 84 16.04 11.88 9.49
N SER A 85 16.52 11.08 8.55
CA SER A 85 15.64 10.47 7.56
C SER A 85 14.62 9.53 8.24
N SER A 86 13.50 9.24 7.56
CA SER A 86 12.49 8.30 8.06
C SER A 86 13.08 6.92 8.36
N GLY A 87 14.02 6.45 7.53
CA GLY A 87 14.72 5.19 7.72
C GLY A 87 15.66 5.18 8.92
N GLU A 88 16.47 6.25 9.09
CA GLU A 88 17.35 6.37 10.26
C GLU A 88 16.56 6.46 11.56
N LEU A 89 15.47 7.23 11.58
CA LEU A 89 14.59 7.33 12.74
C LEU A 89 13.98 5.97 13.07
N THR A 90 13.51 5.23 12.07
CA THR A 90 12.95 3.88 12.24
C THR A 90 13.98 2.92 12.82
N LYS A 91 15.22 2.92 12.27
CA LYS A 91 16.34 2.12 12.77
C LYS A 91 16.69 2.47 14.22
N LEU A 92 16.73 3.75 14.57
CA LEU A 92 16.98 4.22 15.94
C LEU A 92 15.91 3.71 16.92
N LEU A 93 14.64 3.87 16.58
CA LEU A 93 13.53 3.46 17.45
C LEU A 93 13.48 1.94 17.63
N LEU A 94 13.74 1.18 16.57
CA LEU A 94 13.88 -0.27 16.66
C LEU A 94 15.08 -0.66 17.52
N ALA A 95 16.23 0.02 17.39
CA ALA A 95 17.41 -0.24 18.20
C ALA A 95 17.11 -0.04 19.70
N ILE A 96 16.44 1.05 20.08
CA ILE A 96 16.03 1.33 21.46
C ILE A 96 15.02 0.28 21.96
N LEU A 97 14.03 -0.08 21.14
CA LEU A 97 13.02 -1.07 21.56
C LEU A 97 13.64 -2.45 21.77
N LEU A 98 14.48 -2.88 20.83
CA LEU A 98 15.06 -4.23 20.81
C LEU A 98 16.25 -4.37 21.77
N SER A 99 16.87 -3.26 22.20
CA SER A 99 17.85 -3.27 23.29
C SER A 99 17.23 -3.47 24.66
N ASN A 100 15.98 -3.02 24.83
CA ASN A 100 15.24 -3.22 26.08
C ASN A 100 14.70 -4.66 26.15
N HIS A 101 14.79 -5.26 27.33
CA HIS A 101 14.31 -6.62 27.58
C HIS A 101 12.80 -6.61 27.86
N TYR A 102 12.03 -7.23 26.97
CA TYR A 102 10.61 -7.52 27.15
C TYR A 102 10.37 -9.02 27.02
N ASP A 103 9.38 -9.53 27.74
CA ASP A 103 8.94 -10.93 27.63
C ASP A 103 8.38 -11.23 26.23
N TYR A 104 7.79 -10.22 25.60
CA TYR A 104 7.21 -10.29 24.26
C TYR A 104 7.27 -8.95 23.54
N TYR A 105 7.34 -8.98 22.21
CA TYR A 105 7.34 -7.78 21.37
C TYR A 105 6.11 -7.72 20.47
N ILE A 106 5.54 -6.54 20.26
CA ILE A 106 4.45 -6.28 19.31
C ILE A 106 4.94 -5.23 18.31
N LEU A 107 5.00 -5.60 17.04
CA LEU A 107 5.58 -4.76 15.99
C LEU A 107 4.51 -4.50 14.92
N ASP A 108 4.12 -3.23 14.74
CA ASP A 108 3.15 -2.79 13.75
C ASP A 108 3.86 -2.07 12.59
N GLU A 109 3.95 -2.75 11.44
CA GLU A 109 4.64 -2.31 10.23
C GLU A 109 6.11 -1.89 10.46
N PRO A 110 6.97 -2.78 11.04
CA PRO A 110 8.35 -2.42 11.39
C PRO A 110 9.31 -2.34 10.20
N THR A 111 8.92 -2.84 9.02
CA THR A 111 9.74 -2.82 7.81
C THR A 111 9.62 -1.51 7.03
N VAL A 112 8.66 -0.67 7.38
CA VAL A 112 8.42 0.54 6.60
C VAL A 112 9.58 1.51 6.74
N SER A 113 10.01 2.07 5.62
CA SER A 113 11.19 2.95 5.53
C SER A 113 12.53 2.28 5.86
N LEU A 114 12.57 0.95 6.04
CA LEU A 114 13.82 0.19 6.09
C LEU A 114 14.28 -0.17 4.67
N ASP A 115 15.60 -0.13 4.47
CA ASP A 115 16.27 -0.71 3.32
C ASP A 115 16.42 -2.22 3.48
N THR A 116 16.85 -2.92 2.42
CA THR A 116 17.09 -4.38 2.44
C THR A 116 18.02 -4.80 3.59
N ASP A 117 19.09 -4.04 3.81
CA ASP A 117 20.03 -4.27 4.91
C ASP A 117 19.36 -4.14 6.28
N GLY A 118 18.56 -3.09 6.50
CA GLY A 118 17.81 -2.88 7.72
C GLY A 118 16.76 -3.97 7.95
N ILE A 119 16.09 -4.43 6.89
CA ILE A 119 15.14 -5.55 6.95
C ILE A 119 15.85 -6.83 7.37
N ASN A 120 17.01 -7.16 6.77
CA ASN A 120 17.78 -8.34 7.12
C ASN A 120 18.30 -8.27 8.56
N THR A 121 18.83 -7.11 8.97
CA THR A 121 19.25 -6.87 10.35
C THR A 121 18.10 -7.09 11.33
N LEU A 122 16.91 -6.56 11.02
CA LEU A 122 15.73 -6.75 11.85
C LEU A 122 15.35 -8.24 11.93
N LYS A 123 15.42 -8.99 10.82
CA LYS A 123 15.17 -10.44 10.83
C LYS A 123 16.14 -11.15 11.77
N ASP A 124 17.43 -10.88 11.64
CA ASP A 124 18.48 -11.50 12.45
C ASP A 124 18.26 -11.23 13.94
N ILE A 125 17.95 -9.98 14.31
CA ILE A 125 17.66 -9.62 15.70
C ILE A 125 16.40 -10.34 16.21
N LEU A 126 15.31 -10.35 15.43
CA LEU A 126 14.04 -10.97 15.86
C LEU A 126 14.15 -12.48 16.03
N ASN A 127 14.97 -13.15 15.22
CA ASN A 127 15.27 -14.58 15.38
C ASN A 127 15.94 -14.92 16.72
N THR A 128 16.58 -13.95 17.38
CA THR A 128 17.15 -14.15 18.73
C THR A 128 16.14 -13.95 19.86
N LYS A 129 14.94 -13.43 19.57
CA LYS A 129 13.94 -13.10 20.59
C LYS A 129 13.05 -14.31 20.91
N LYS A 130 12.63 -14.42 22.18
CA LYS A 130 11.80 -15.54 22.67
C LYS A 130 10.40 -15.58 22.05
N GLY A 131 9.82 -14.42 21.72
CA GLY A 131 8.52 -14.33 21.09
C GLY A 131 8.14 -12.91 20.67
N PHE A 132 7.41 -12.81 19.55
CA PHE A 132 6.90 -11.54 19.05
C PHE A 132 5.59 -11.72 18.25
N LEU A 133 4.79 -10.65 18.18
CA LEU A 133 3.65 -10.48 17.28
C LEU A 133 4.03 -9.43 16.27
N ILE A 134 3.90 -9.75 15.00
CA ILE A 134 4.30 -8.83 13.94
C ILE A 134 3.17 -8.68 12.92
N ALA A 135 2.78 -7.43 12.68
CA ALA A 135 1.90 -7.05 11.59
C ALA A 135 2.77 -6.39 10.51
N SER A 136 2.72 -6.94 9.31
CA SER A 136 3.34 -6.35 8.12
C SER A 136 2.52 -6.69 6.89
N HIS A 137 2.70 -5.89 5.84
CA HIS A 137 2.23 -6.18 4.49
C HIS A 137 3.20 -7.03 3.66
N ASP A 138 4.45 -7.19 4.08
CA ASP A 138 5.44 -8.00 3.37
C ASP A 138 5.35 -9.47 3.78
N ALA A 139 4.76 -10.31 2.92
CA ALA A 139 4.59 -11.73 3.16
C ALA A 139 5.90 -12.50 3.21
N ASN A 140 6.92 -12.10 2.44
CA ASN A 140 8.22 -12.77 2.40
C ASN A 140 8.96 -12.51 3.72
N PHE A 141 9.03 -11.24 4.12
CA PHE A 141 9.60 -10.85 5.41
C PHE A 141 8.95 -11.60 6.58
N LEU A 142 7.62 -11.68 6.61
CA LEU A 142 6.91 -12.40 7.66
C LEU A 142 7.16 -13.90 7.59
N SER A 143 7.24 -14.49 6.40
CA SER A 143 7.39 -15.94 6.25
C SER A 143 8.71 -16.46 6.80
N ASP A 144 9.77 -15.66 6.73
CA ASP A 144 11.08 -16.01 7.27
C ASP A 144 11.11 -16.01 8.81
N LEU A 145 10.17 -15.30 9.45
CA LEU A 145 10.16 -15.06 10.90
C LEU A 145 9.02 -15.77 11.64
N THR A 146 7.92 -16.07 10.95
CA THR A 146 6.68 -16.51 11.60
C THR A 146 6.47 -18.02 11.48
N ASN A 147 6.03 -18.64 12.57
CA ASN A 147 5.58 -20.04 12.60
C ASN A 147 4.05 -20.17 12.71
N HIS A 148 3.35 -19.09 13.03
CA HIS A 148 1.90 -18.98 13.09
C HIS A 148 1.46 -17.72 12.37
N THR A 149 0.39 -17.83 11.58
CA THR A 149 -0.13 -16.72 10.78
C THR A 149 -1.60 -16.49 11.07
N MET A 150 -1.93 -15.30 11.55
CA MET A 150 -3.32 -14.82 11.63
C MET A 150 -3.65 -14.01 10.38
N ILE A 151 -4.70 -14.39 9.66
CA ILE A 151 -5.25 -13.66 8.53
C ILE A 151 -6.58 -13.05 8.96
N ILE A 152 -6.65 -11.72 8.96
CA ILE A 152 -7.89 -10.99 9.23
C ILE A 152 -8.50 -10.59 7.89
N ASP A 153 -9.67 -11.12 7.58
CA ASP A 153 -10.42 -10.80 6.35
C ASP A 153 -11.92 -10.94 6.59
N ASN A 154 -12.74 -10.12 5.92
CA ASN A 154 -14.21 -10.13 6.03
C ASN A 154 -14.73 -10.20 7.48
N GLN A 155 -14.13 -9.42 8.39
CA GLN A 155 -14.49 -9.37 9.82
C GLN A 155 -14.26 -10.70 10.59
N GLN A 156 -13.50 -11.63 10.01
CA GLN A 156 -13.11 -12.89 10.64
C GLN A 156 -11.59 -12.98 10.78
N ILE A 157 -11.14 -13.76 11.76
CA ILE A 157 -9.73 -14.06 11.98
C ILE A 157 -9.53 -15.56 11.77
N SER A 158 -8.73 -15.92 10.78
CA SER A 158 -8.31 -17.29 10.52
C SER A 158 -6.88 -17.50 11.02
N LEU A 159 -6.67 -18.50 11.88
CA LEU A 159 -5.36 -18.85 12.42
C LEU A 159 -4.81 -20.09 11.72
N TYR A 160 -3.60 -19.96 11.17
CA TYR A 160 -2.86 -21.05 10.54
C TYR A 160 -1.57 -21.33 11.33
N LYS A 161 -1.33 -22.59 11.66
CA LYS A 161 -0.09 -23.05 12.33
C LYS A 161 1.02 -23.30 11.31
N THR A 162 1.33 -22.28 10.52
CA THR A 162 2.41 -22.30 9.54
C THR A 162 2.88 -20.87 9.28
N ASN A 163 4.04 -20.76 8.61
CA ASN A 163 4.55 -19.50 8.10
C ASN A 163 3.58 -18.78 7.15
N THR A 164 3.86 -17.50 6.94
CA THR A 164 2.95 -16.59 6.24
C THR A 164 2.70 -16.98 4.78
N LEU A 165 3.72 -17.43 4.03
CA LEU A 165 3.53 -17.83 2.64
C LEU A 165 2.66 -19.10 2.51
N SER A 166 2.88 -20.12 3.32
CA SER A 166 2.03 -21.32 3.31
C SER A 166 0.59 -21.02 3.71
N ALA A 167 0.39 -20.12 4.69
CA ALA A 167 -0.94 -19.71 5.12
C ALA A 167 -1.67 -18.94 4.00
N THR A 168 -1.01 -17.98 3.37
CA THR A 168 -1.60 -17.19 2.27
C THR A 168 -1.90 -18.06 1.05
N ASN A 169 -1.03 -19.01 0.71
CA ASN A 169 -1.28 -20.00 -0.35
C ASN A 169 -2.49 -20.90 -0.04
N THR A 170 -2.60 -21.37 1.19
CA THR A 170 -3.75 -22.18 1.63
C THR A 170 -5.05 -21.37 1.52
N GLN A 171 -5.06 -20.14 2.03
CA GLN A 171 -6.22 -19.26 1.91
C GLN A 171 -6.58 -18.99 0.45
N ARG A 172 -5.58 -18.71 -0.39
CA ARG A 172 -5.77 -18.47 -1.83
C ARG A 172 -6.41 -19.67 -2.53
N ARG A 173 -5.97 -20.89 -2.26
CA ARG A 173 -6.57 -22.12 -2.83
C ARG A 173 -8.04 -22.27 -2.42
N VAL A 174 -8.36 -21.97 -1.16
CA VAL A 174 -9.75 -21.98 -0.67
C VAL A 174 -10.58 -20.94 -1.41
N THR A 175 -10.10 -19.69 -1.53
CA THR A 175 -10.79 -18.62 -2.24
C THR A 175 -10.97 -18.93 -3.72
N GLU A 176 -9.93 -19.41 -4.41
CA GLU A 176 -9.99 -19.78 -5.84
C GLU A 176 -10.98 -20.92 -6.11
N SER A 177 -11.05 -21.90 -5.19
CA SER A 177 -12.03 -22.99 -5.28
C SER A 177 -13.46 -22.45 -5.15
N GLN A 178 -13.69 -21.58 -4.15
CA GLN A 178 -14.98 -20.92 -3.93
C GLN A 178 -15.38 -20.05 -5.13
N ASP A 179 -14.45 -19.30 -5.71
CA ASP A 179 -14.71 -18.46 -6.89
C ASP A 179 -15.03 -19.29 -8.13
N LYS A 180 -14.32 -20.41 -8.36
CA LYS A 180 -14.63 -21.34 -9.46
C LYS A 180 -16.02 -21.93 -9.31
N GLN A 181 -16.38 -22.36 -8.09
CA GLN A 181 -17.73 -22.86 -7.80
C GLN A 181 -18.77 -21.79 -8.07
N ARG A 182 -18.56 -20.57 -7.57
CA ARG A 182 -19.44 -19.44 -7.77
C ARG A 182 -19.61 -19.07 -9.24
N GLN A 183 -18.54 -19.11 -10.04
CA GLN A 183 -18.63 -18.87 -11.49
C GLN A 183 -19.46 -19.94 -12.20
N ARG A 184 -19.34 -21.22 -11.80
CA ARG A 184 -20.18 -22.30 -12.34
C ARG A 184 -21.64 -22.07 -12.01
N GLU A 185 -21.95 -21.71 -10.76
CA GLU A 185 -23.32 -21.39 -10.32
C GLU A 185 -23.90 -20.20 -11.09
N LYS A 186 -23.13 -19.12 -11.30
CA LYS A 186 -23.56 -17.98 -12.14
C LYS A 186 -23.84 -18.35 -13.58
N LYS A 187 -22.98 -19.18 -14.21
CA LYS A 187 -23.20 -19.68 -15.57
C LYS A 187 -24.48 -20.52 -15.64
N SER A 188 -24.71 -21.37 -14.64
CA SER A 188 -25.94 -22.16 -14.52
C SER A 188 -27.18 -21.29 -14.40
N ILE A 189 -27.16 -20.27 -13.53
CA ILE A 189 -28.25 -19.30 -13.40
C ILE A 189 -28.54 -18.57 -14.73
N LYS A 190 -27.50 -18.18 -15.47
CA LYS A 190 -27.67 -17.54 -16.79
C LYS A 190 -28.38 -18.46 -17.78
N LEU A 191 -27.98 -19.73 -17.85
CA LEU A 191 -28.59 -20.74 -18.72
C LEU A 191 -30.05 -21.01 -18.32
N LEU A 192 -30.33 -21.15 -17.01
CA LEU A 192 -31.68 -21.34 -16.49
C LEU A 192 -32.58 -20.14 -16.82
N LYS A 193 -32.06 -18.90 -16.72
CA LYS A 193 -32.79 -17.69 -17.12
C LYS A 193 -33.16 -17.73 -18.60
N GLN A 194 -32.20 -18.04 -19.48
CA GLN A 194 -32.45 -18.18 -20.93
C GLN A 194 -33.49 -19.26 -21.23
N LYS A 195 -33.43 -20.39 -20.52
CA LYS A 195 -34.41 -21.48 -20.66
C LYS A 195 -35.80 -21.08 -20.18
N SER A 196 -35.89 -20.31 -19.09
CA SER A 196 -37.18 -19.78 -18.62
C SER A 196 -37.79 -18.79 -19.63
N THR A 197 -36.97 -17.89 -20.19
CA THR A 197 -37.45 -16.91 -21.18
C THR A 197 -37.92 -17.58 -22.47
N THR A 198 -37.19 -18.57 -22.99
CA THR A 198 -37.62 -19.30 -24.19
C THR A 198 -38.91 -20.10 -23.96
N LEU A 199 -39.07 -20.71 -22.78
CA LEU A 199 -40.32 -21.40 -22.41
C LEU A 199 -41.51 -20.43 -22.36
N ARG A 200 -41.32 -19.21 -21.85
CA ARG A 200 -42.36 -18.16 -21.84
C ARG A 200 -42.67 -17.64 -23.25
N GLU A 201 -41.67 -17.54 -24.12
CA GLU A 201 -41.88 -17.14 -25.52
C GLU A 201 -42.61 -18.19 -26.33
N TRP A 202 -42.31 -19.48 -26.12
CA TRP A 202 -43.03 -20.58 -26.74
C TRP A 202 -44.48 -20.66 -26.27
N ASP A 203 -44.72 -20.42 -24.98
CA ASP A 203 -46.08 -20.29 -24.42
C ASP A 203 -46.86 -19.16 -25.12
N ARG A 204 -46.26 -17.97 -25.29
CA ARG A 204 -46.90 -16.85 -26.00
C ARG A 204 -47.20 -17.11 -27.48
N LYS A 205 -46.37 -17.90 -28.16
CA LYS A 205 -46.54 -18.24 -29.59
C LYS A 205 -47.51 -19.40 -29.81
N SER A 206 -47.69 -20.24 -28.80
CA SER A 206 -48.62 -21.36 -28.84
C SER A 206 -49.98 -20.84 -28.33
N ASN A 207 -50.93 -20.55 -29.20
CA ASN A 207 -52.32 -20.14 -28.83
C ASN A 207 -53.12 -21.28 -28.14
N SER A 208 -52.50 -22.01 -27.23
CA SER A 208 -52.99 -23.21 -26.57
C SER A 208 -52.78 -23.03 -25.06
N ASP A 209 -53.80 -23.37 -24.26
CA ASP A 209 -53.79 -23.43 -22.77
C ASP A 209 -52.79 -24.47 -22.23
N ASN A 210 -51.55 -24.42 -22.67
CA ASN A 210 -50.53 -25.41 -22.39
C ASN A 210 -49.82 -25.07 -21.08
N THR A 211 -50.58 -25.19 -19.99
CA THR A 211 -50.18 -24.92 -18.59
C THR A 211 -48.85 -25.60 -18.17
N LYS A 212 -48.39 -26.60 -18.93
CA LYS A 212 -47.10 -27.28 -18.75
C LYS A 212 -45.90 -26.35 -18.94
N PHE A 213 -45.89 -25.46 -19.93
CA PHE A 213 -44.77 -24.54 -20.15
C PHE A 213 -44.67 -23.49 -19.05
N ILE A 214 -45.80 -22.91 -18.66
CA ILE A 214 -45.90 -21.97 -17.52
C ILE A 214 -45.43 -22.62 -16.22
N ARG A 215 -45.88 -23.83 -15.91
CA ARG A 215 -45.47 -24.55 -14.69
C ARG A 215 -43.97 -24.83 -14.69
N ARG A 216 -43.40 -25.20 -15.84
CA ARG A 216 -41.96 -25.49 -15.99
C ARG A 216 -41.12 -24.21 -15.87
N ALA A 217 -41.54 -23.11 -16.47
CA ALA A 217 -40.91 -21.80 -16.30
C ALA A 217 -40.94 -21.33 -14.83
N LYS A 218 -42.09 -21.44 -14.16
CA LYS A 218 -42.22 -21.11 -12.72
C LYS A 218 -41.33 -21.99 -11.83
N SER A 219 -41.17 -23.27 -12.14
CA SER A 219 -40.26 -24.16 -11.41
C SER A 219 -38.80 -23.72 -11.57
N ILE A 220 -38.39 -23.40 -12.80
CA ILE A 220 -37.05 -22.89 -13.09
C ILE A 220 -36.81 -21.55 -12.38
N GLU A 221 -37.81 -20.67 -12.33
CA GLU A 221 -37.72 -19.38 -11.61
C GLU A 221 -37.57 -19.56 -10.09
N LYS A 222 -38.26 -20.54 -9.49
CA LYS A 222 -38.06 -20.89 -8.07
C LYS A 222 -36.65 -21.40 -7.82
N GLU A 223 -36.12 -22.23 -8.70
CA GLU A 223 -34.76 -22.75 -8.63
C GLU A 223 -33.72 -21.63 -8.78
N ILE A 224 -33.90 -20.72 -9.75
CA ILE A 224 -33.09 -19.51 -9.91
C ILE A 224 -33.11 -18.68 -8.63
N ASN A 225 -34.27 -18.43 -8.03
CA ASN A 225 -34.39 -17.63 -6.81
C ASN A 225 -33.66 -18.29 -5.62
N LYS A 226 -33.72 -19.62 -5.50
CA LYS A 226 -33.00 -20.36 -4.45
C LYS A 226 -31.49 -20.25 -4.64
N LEU A 227 -31.00 -20.50 -5.86
CA LEU A 227 -29.57 -20.40 -6.20
C LEU A 227 -29.05 -18.96 -6.05
N THR A 228 -29.84 -17.97 -6.43
CA THR A 228 -29.43 -16.55 -6.35
C THR A 228 -29.34 -16.07 -4.89
N LYS A 229 -30.18 -16.58 -3.97
CA LYS A 229 -30.09 -16.27 -2.53
C LYS A 229 -28.83 -16.83 -1.86
N GLN A 230 -28.26 -17.91 -2.39
CA GLN A 230 -27.07 -18.56 -1.84
C GLN A 230 -25.76 -17.94 -2.31
N ILE A 231 -25.79 -17.13 -3.37
CA ILE A 231 -24.63 -16.40 -3.88
C ILE A 231 -24.66 -15.00 -3.26
N PRO A 232 -23.75 -14.64 -2.34
CA PRO A 232 -23.65 -13.26 -1.85
C PRO A 232 -23.48 -12.32 -3.06
N ASP A 233 -24.31 -11.28 -3.11
CA ASP A 233 -24.52 -10.40 -4.26
C ASP A 233 -23.36 -9.39 -4.43
N ILE A 234 -22.14 -9.90 -4.60
CA ILE A 234 -20.92 -9.09 -4.82
C ILE A 234 -20.87 -8.54 -6.27
N ASP A 235 -21.61 -9.15 -7.19
CA ASP A 235 -21.59 -8.78 -8.62
C ASP A 235 -22.23 -7.42 -8.93
N LYS A 236 -23.08 -6.89 -8.03
CA LYS A 236 -23.58 -5.51 -8.16
C LYS A 236 -22.45 -4.48 -8.04
N GLU A 237 -21.34 -4.81 -7.39
CA GLU A 237 -20.17 -3.92 -7.32
C GLU A 237 -19.25 -4.04 -8.54
N ILE A 238 -19.16 -5.21 -9.18
CA ILE A 238 -18.19 -5.45 -10.26
C ILE A 238 -18.68 -4.92 -11.62
N LYS A 239 -19.99 -4.91 -11.88
CA LYS A 239 -20.54 -4.53 -13.20
C LYS A 239 -20.63 -3.02 -13.46
N ASN A 240 -20.65 -2.17 -12.44
CA ASN A 240 -20.70 -0.70 -12.62
C ASN A 240 -19.31 -0.06 -12.75
N ASN A 241 -18.27 -0.88 -12.95
CA ASN A 241 -16.90 -0.54 -12.59
C ASN A 241 -15.94 -0.56 -13.79
N GLN A 242 -16.35 -0.04 -14.94
CA GLN A 242 -15.36 0.43 -15.95
C GLN A 242 -15.07 1.89 -15.65
N LEU A 243 -13.81 2.21 -15.34
CA LEU A 243 -13.38 3.59 -15.44
C LEU A 243 -13.17 3.85 -16.92
N ASN A 244 -13.73 4.95 -17.40
CA ASN A 244 -13.40 5.42 -18.73
C ASN A 244 -11.92 5.82 -18.74
N SER A 245 -11.23 5.57 -19.86
CA SER A 245 -9.88 6.07 -20.05
C SER A 245 -9.91 7.58 -19.88
N VAL A 246 -9.23 8.10 -18.85
CA VAL A 246 -9.05 9.54 -18.69
C VAL A 246 -8.00 9.96 -19.71
N SER A 247 -8.46 10.38 -20.88
CA SER A 247 -7.59 10.92 -21.92
C SER A 247 -7.08 12.28 -21.48
N THR A 248 -5.78 12.40 -21.24
CA THR A 248 -5.15 13.71 -21.02
C THR A 248 -4.89 14.40 -22.36
N TYR A 249 -5.28 15.67 -22.47
CA TYR A 249 -4.95 16.50 -23.64
C TYR A 249 -3.44 16.72 -23.79
N TYR A 250 -2.73 16.74 -22.67
CA TYR A 250 -1.30 17.01 -22.60
C TYR A 250 -0.49 15.71 -22.57
N LYS A 251 0.54 15.66 -23.43
CA LYS A 251 1.50 14.56 -23.55
C LYS A 251 2.85 15.04 -23.06
N ALA A 252 3.43 14.34 -22.08
CA ALA A 252 4.74 14.69 -21.53
C ALA A 252 5.83 13.78 -22.10
N THR A 253 6.89 14.38 -22.63
CA THR A 253 8.18 13.71 -22.82
C THR A 253 9.15 14.16 -21.73
N LEU A 254 10.02 13.25 -21.35
CA LEU A 254 11.08 13.47 -20.36
C LEU A 254 12.37 12.96 -20.97
N THR A 255 13.38 13.82 -21.04
CA THR A 255 14.73 13.46 -21.47
C THR A 255 15.71 13.84 -20.37
N VAL A 256 16.52 12.88 -19.97
CA VAL A 256 17.51 13.00 -18.89
C VAL A 256 18.85 12.56 -19.48
N GLU A 257 19.86 13.43 -19.44
CA GLU A 257 21.18 13.18 -20.01
C GLU A 257 22.27 13.49 -18.98
N ASN A 258 23.02 12.46 -18.61
CA ASN A 258 24.12 12.51 -17.64
C ASN A 258 23.74 13.30 -16.39
N PHE A 259 22.53 13.06 -15.89
CA PHE A 259 21.92 13.87 -14.85
C PHE A 259 22.14 13.28 -13.46
N SER A 260 22.48 14.13 -12.50
CA SER A 260 22.48 13.77 -11.07
C SER A 260 22.10 14.98 -10.23
N VAL A 261 21.57 14.74 -9.04
CA VAL A 261 21.27 15.77 -8.04
C VAL A 261 22.13 15.57 -6.80
N GLY A 262 22.52 16.68 -6.17
CA GLY A 262 23.47 16.69 -5.07
C GLY A 262 23.25 17.84 -4.10
N TYR A 263 23.82 17.73 -2.91
CA TYR A 263 23.87 18.84 -1.93
C TYR A 263 25.31 19.33 -1.83
N ASN A 264 25.51 20.66 -1.85
CA ASN A 264 26.81 21.29 -1.63
C ASN A 264 27.93 20.65 -2.48
N GLU A 265 27.68 20.48 -3.78
CA GLU A 265 28.57 19.86 -4.78
C GLU A 265 28.76 18.33 -4.71
N TYR A 266 28.20 17.65 -3.71
CA TYR A 266 28.26 16.19 -3.63
C TYR A 266 27.06 15.53 -4.34
N PRO A 267 27.25 14.87 -5.50
CA PRO A 267 26.20 14.12 -6.16
C PRO A 267 25.69 12.97 -5.28
N LEU A 268 24.37 12.79 -5.20
CA LEU A 268 23.74 11.71 -4.42
C LEU A 268 23.86 10.34 -5.11
N PHE A 269 23.96 10.32 -6.43
CA PHE A 269 24.06 9.12 -7.25
C PHE A 269 24.85 9.36 -8.53
N ASN A 270 25.37 8.30 -9.14
CA ASN A 270 26.08 8.39 -10.42
C ASN A 270 25.15 8.90 -11.54
N PRO A 271 25.63 9.77 -12.45
CA PRO A 271 24.83 10.34 -13.53
C PRO A 271 24.01 9.31 -14.31
N ILE A 272 22.72 9.60 -14.51
CA ILE A 272 21.79 8.74 -15.25
C ILE A 272 21.36 9.37 -16.57
N SER A 273 21.08 8.53 -17.57
CA SER A 273 20.60 8.94 -18.88
C SER A 273 19.44 8.07 -19.32
N PHE A 274 18.29 8.66 -19.62
CA PHE A 274 17.12 7.97 -20.15
C PHE A 274 16.15 8.93 -20.84
N SER A 275 15.25 8.38 -21.65
CA SER A 275 14.17 9.17 -22.26
C SER A 275 12.84 8.43 -22.18
N ALA A 276 11.76 9.20 -22.02
CA ALA A 276 10.41 8.68 -21.94
C ALA A 276 9.52 9.34 -22.99
N LYS A 277 8.89 8.51 -23.81
CA LYS A 277 7.81 8.92 -24.71
C LYS A 277 6.51 9.12 -23.91
N PRO A 278 5.52 9.84 -24.44
CA PRO A 278 4.26 10.06 -23.74
C PRO A 278 3.55 8.75 -23.39
N GLY A 279 3.04 8.65 -22.16
CA GLY A 279 2.33 7.47 -21.67
C GLY A 279 3.24 6.36 -21.14
N LYS A 280 4.57 6.59 -21.10
CA LYS A 280 5.51 5.62 -20.55
C LYS A 280 5.66 5.75 -19.04
N ILE A 281 5.86 4.61 -18.39
CA ILE A 281 6.09 4.50 -16.95
C ILE A 281 7.55 4.15 -16.72
N ILE A 282 8.26 5.04 -16.04
CA ILE A 282 9.69 4.90 -15.75
C ILE A 282 9.83 4.73 -14.25
N SER A 283 10.52 3.68 -13.81
CA SER A 283 10.85 3.51 -12.41
C SER A 283 12.31 3.76 -12.10
N LEU A 284 12.54 4.34 -10.93
CA LEU A 284 13.86 4.50 -10.33
C LEU A 284 13.96 3.56 -9.14
N HIS A 285 14.95 2.68 -9.19
CA HIS A 285 15.22 1.68 -8.17
C HIS A 285 16.60 1.91 -7.54
N GLY A 286 16.70 1.70 -6.22
CA GLY A 286 17.92 1.96 -5.44
C GLY A 286 17.67 1.89 -3.94
N HIS A 287 18.73 1.87 -3.14
CA HIS A 287 18.61 1.82 -1.67
C HIS A 287 18.05 3.13 -1.08
N ASN A 288 17.67 3.11 0.20
CA ASN A 288 17.22 4.31 0.90
C ASN A 288 18.36 5.33 0.99
N GLY A 289 18.01 6.61 0.91
CA GLY A 289 18.99 7.70 1.01
C GLY A 289 19.85 7.94 -0.23
N ILE A 290 19.73 7.14 -1.31
CA ILE A 290 20.48 7.35 -2.57
C ILE A 290 20.04 8.60 -3.36
N GLY A 291 19.00 9.33 -2.93
CA GLY A 291 18.53 10.55 -3.58
C GLY A 291 17.32 10.40 -4.52
N LYS A 292 16.59 9.27 -4.45
CA LYS A 292 15.37 9.05 -5.26
C LYS A 292 14.30 10.12 -5.06
N SER A 293 13.92 10.39 -3.81
CA SER A 293 12.97 11.47 -3.47
C SER A 293 13.52 12.86 -3.84
N SER A 294 14.83 13.07 -3.69
CA SER A 294 15.48 14.33 -4.09
C SER A 294 15.36 14.57 -5.60
N PHE A 295 15.52 13.52 -6.41
CA PHE A 295 15.31 13.60 -7.86
C PHE A 295 13.87 13.99 -8.21
N LEU A 296 12.86 13.35 -7.60
CA LEU A 296 11.45 13.72 -7.84
C LEU A 296 11.13 15.14 -7.40
N ASN A 297 11.64 15.57 -6.23
CA ASN A 297 11.47 16.93 -5.74
C ASN A 297 12.14 17.97 -6.66
N PHE A 298 13.28 17.63 -7.27
CA PHE A 298 13.95 18.48 -8.24
C PHE A 298 13.10 18.65 -9.51
N ILE A 299 12.59 17.55 -10.07
CA ILE A 299 11.69 17.58 -11.24
C ILE A 299 10.44 18.44 -10.98
N ASN A 300 9.88 18.35 -9.77
CA ASN A 300 8.67 19.09 -9.41
C ASN A 300 8.94 20.55 -8.98
N HIS A 301 10.18 21.02 -9.05
CA HIS A 301 10.61 22.34 -8.56
C HIS A 301 10.28 22.60 -7.07
N THR A 302 10.16 21.54 -6.27
CA THR A 302 9.89 21.61 -4.81
C THR A 302 11.13 21.29 -3.98
N ALA A 303 12.30 21.22 -4.59
CA ALA A 303 13.57 20.99 -3.91
C ALA A 303 14.04 22.21 -3.10
N SER A 304 14.87 21.95 -2.09
CA SER A 304 15.59 23.00 -1.34
C SER A 304 16.49 23.80 -2.30
N SER A 305 16.68 25.09 -2.02
CA SER A 305 17.62 25.96 -2.76
C SER A 305 19.08 25.47 -2.71
N GLN A 306 19.40 24.53 -1.82
CA GLN A 306 20.71 23.90 -1.69
C GLN A 306 20.92 22.67 -2.59
N LEU A 307 19.86 22.22 -3.29
CA LEU A 307 19.94 21.05 -4.17
C LEU A 307 20.41 21.50 -5.56
N ASN A 308 21.63 21.09 -5.92
CA ASN A 308 22.22 21.38 -7.22
C ASN A 308 22.05 20.17 -8.15
N SER A 309 22.16 20.40 -9.46
CA SER A 309 22.14 19.35 -10.47
C SER A 309 23.31 19.45 -11.43
N ILE A 310 23.76 18.30 -11.93
CA ILE A 310 24.63 18.18 -13.10
C ILE A 310 23.85 17.54 -14.25
N GLY A 311 24.32 17.73 -15.49
CA GLY A 311 23.68 17.16 -16.68
C GLY A 311 22.51 17.99 -17.22
N LYS A 312 21.73 17.40 -18.12
CA LYS A 312 20.57 18.05 -18.76
C LYS A 312 19.28 17.31 -18.42
N LEU A 313 18.27 18.09 -18.06
CA LEU A 313 16.90 17.64 -17.82
C LEU A 313 15.97 18.46 -18.70
N HIS A 314 15.21 17.79 -19.56
CA HIS A 314 14.20 18.43 -20.40
C HIS A 314 12.84 17.75 -20.18
N ILE A 315 11.85 18.56 -19.82
CA ILE A 315 10.46 18.14 -19.59
C ILE A 315 9.58 18.96 -20.52
N SER A 316 8.77 18.32 -21.36
CA SER A 316 7.94 19.03 -22.34
C SER A 316 6.67 19.66 -21.76
N THR A 317 6.53 19.73 -20.43
CA THR A 317 5.31 20.17 -19.75
C THR A 317 5.60 20.75 -18.38
N ASN A 318 4.75 21.70 -17.96
CA ASN A 318 4.73 22.23 -16.59
C ASN A 318 3.58 21.63 -15.76
N ALA A 319 2.73 20.79 -16.36
CA ALA A 319 1.60 20.15 -15.69
C ALA A 319 2.06 18.87 -14.97
N ILE A 320 2.79 19.07 -13.87
CA ILE A 320 3.40 18.01 -13.06
C ILE A 320 2.64 17.84 -11.75
N THR A 321 2.34 16.60 -11.37
CA THR A 321 1.78 16.26 -10.05
C THR A 321 2.75 15.36 -9.29
N LEU A 322 3.20 15.78 -8.11
CA LEU A 322 4.01 14.97 -7.20
C LEU A 322 3.16 14.41 -6.04
N VAL A 323 3.26 13.10 -5.83
CA VAL A 323 2.71 12.39 -4.68
C VAL A 323 3.87 11.86 -3.84
N SER A 324 4.35 12.67 -2.89
CA SER A 324 5.46 12.30 -1.99
C SER A 324 5.08 12.13 -0.53
N LYS A 325 4.06 12.87 -0.07
CA LYS A 325 3.46 12.75 1.26
C LYS A 325 1.94 12.86 1.11
N THR A 326 1.21 12.32 2.09
CA THR A 326 -0.25 12.43 2.10
C THR A 326 -0.66 13.89 2.06
N GLN A 327 -1.37 14.29 1.00
CA GLN A 327 -1.84 15.65 0.86
C GLN A 327 -2.96 15.88 1.88
N THR A 328 -2.90 17.02 2.58
CA THR A 328 -3.91 17.35 3.58
C THR A 328 -5.18 17.87 2.90
N HIS A 329 -5.98 16.95 2.36
CA HIS A 329 -7.29 17.26 1.84
C HIS A 329 -8.29 17.46 2.99
N ARG A 330 -8.66 18.73 3.23
CA ARG A 330 -9.68 19.10 4.23
C ARG A 330 -11.11 18.79 3.80
N GLN A 331 -11.32 18.55 2.50
CA GLN A 331 -12.63 18.20 1.95
C GLN A 331 -12.91 16.70 2.11
N SER A 332 -14.19 16.33 2.14
CA SER A 332 -14.63 14.94 2.09
C SER A 332 -14.64 14.40 0.65
N ILE A 333 -14.67 13.07 0.52
CA ILE A 333 -14.71 12.38 -0.78
C ILE A 333 -15.91 12.86 -1.61
N LEU A 334 -17.11 12.97 -1.00
CA LEU A 334 -18.30 13.44 -1.73
C LEU A 334 -18.15 14.88 -2.22
N LYS A 335 -17.49 15.74 -1.44
CA LYS A 335 -17.32 17.16 -1.80
C LYS A 335 -16.34 17.31 -2.96
N LEU A 336 -15.23 16.58 -2.96
CA LEU A 336 -14.29 16.55 -4.09
C LEU A 336 -14.90 15.97 -5.37
N SER A 337 -15.67 14.90 -5.24
CA SER A 337 -16.41 14.32 -6.38
C SER A 337 -17.33 15.36 -7.02
N LYS A 338 -18.16 16.05 -6.24
CA LYS A 338 -19.11 17.04 -6.78
C LYS A 338 -18.43 18.23 -7.46
N ASN A 339 -17.28 18.65 -6.95
CA ASN A 339 -16.64 19.88 -7.39
C ASN A 339 -15.72 19.68 -8.60
N ASN A 340 -15.00 18.56 -8.69
CA ASN A 340 -13.86 18.44 -9.60
C ASN A 340 -13.84 17.16 -10.44
N TYR A 341 -14.19 16.00 -9.87
CA TYR A 341 -13.85 14.70 -10.48
C TYR A 341 -15.03 13.79 -10.83
N GLY A 342 -16.25 14.14 -10.41
CA GLY A 342 -17.47 13.42 -10.77
C GLY A 342 -17.51 11.97 -10.30
N THR A 343 -18.15 11.13 -11.11
CA THR A 343 -18.44 9.71 -10.83
C THR A 343 -17.21 8.81 -10.90
N ASP A 344 -16.22 9.15 -11.73
CA ASP A 344 -15.01 8.34 -11.90
C ASP A 344 -14.17 8.31 -10.62
N PHE A 345 -14.10 9.43 -9.90
CA PHE A 345 -13.46 9.46 -8.58
C PHE A 345 -14.18 8.59 -7.56
N ILE A 346 -15.51 8.63 -7.50
CA ILE A 346 -16.28 7.81 -6.57
C ILE A 346 -16.09 6.32 -6.87
N ASN A 347 -16.15 5.93 -8.14
CA ASN A 347 -15.90 4.56 -8.56
C ASN A 347 -14.47 4.13 -8.25
N GLY A 348 -13.49 5.02 -8.46
CA GLY A 348 -12.10 4.77 -8.13
C GLY A 348 -11.85 4.57 -6.63
N VAL A 349 -12.41 5.45 -5.79
CA VAL A 349 -12.33 5.38 -4.32
C VAL A 349 -12.94 4.07 -3.80
N HIS A 350 -14.10 3.70 -4.35
CA HIS A 350 -14.77 2.45 -4.01
C HIS A 350 -13.93 1.23 -4.42
N LYS A 351 -13.34 1.25 -5.62
CA LYS A 351 -12.44 0.18 -6.09
C LYS A 351 -11.23 0.02 -5.20
N LEU A 352 -10.66 1.12 -4.69
CA LEU A 352 -9.53 1.08 -3.76
C LEU A 352 -9.89 0.56 -2.35
N GLY A 353 -11.15 0.14 -2.15
CA GLY A 353 -11.62 -0.52 -0.94
C GLY A 353 -12.05 0.42 0.18
N ILE A 354 -12.28 1.70 -0.11
CA ILE A 354 -12.79 2.66 0.87
C ILE A 354 -14.31 2.52 0.93
N VAL A 355 -14.83 2.19 2.11
CA VAL A 355 -16.27 1.97 2.35
C VAL A 355 -17.07 3.28 2.29
N ARG A 356 -18.32 3.20 1.83
CA ARG A 356 -19.20 4.36 1.62
C ARG A 356 -19.44 5.20 2.86
N ASP A 357 -19.47 4.59 4.04
CA ASP A 357 -19.72 5.30 5.31
C ASP A 357 -18.65 6.38 5.59
N LYS A 358 -17.45 6.23 5.03
CA LYS A 358 -16.36 7.19 5.16
C LYS A 358 -16.42 8.34 4.16
N PHE A 359 -17.35 8.34 3.21
CA PHE A 359 -17.34 9.31 2.11
C PHE A 359 -17.68 10.74 2.54
N ASN A 360 -18.38 10.89 3.68
CA ASN A 360 -18.67 12.18 4.30
C ASN A 360 -17.54 12.66 5.23
N THR A 361 -16.60 11.79 5.58
CA THR A 361 -15.48 12.12 6.45
C THR A 361 -14.44 12.97 5.69
N PRO A 362 -13.89 14.05 6.28
CA PRO A 362 -12.75 14.76 5.73
C PRO A 362 -11.58 13.81 5.48
N ILE A 363 -10.91 13.91 4.33
CA ILE A 363 -9.84 12.97 3.95
C ILE A 363 -8.70 12.98 4.98
N ILE A 364 -8.35 14.14 5.52
CA ILE A 364 -7.35 14.29 6.59
C ILE A 364 -7.63 13.43 7.84
N ASN A 365 -8.88 13.02 8.07
CA ASN A 365 -9.27 12.17 9.21
C ASN A 365 -9.30 10.67 8.86
N LEU A 366 -9.04 10.30 7.60
CA LEU A 366 -8.91 8.89 7.20
C LEU A 366 -7.57 8.31 7.67
N SER A 367 -7.43 6.98 7.61
CA SER A 367 -6.11 6.38 7.89
C SER A 367 -5.07 6.82 6.85
N SER A 368 -3.79 6.86 7.22
CA SER A 368 -2.71 7.27 6.30
C SER A 368 -2.69 6.45 5.00
N GLY A 369 -2.97 5.14 5.09
CA GLY A 369 -3.10 4.28 3.90
C GLY A 369 -4.31 4.65 3.03
N GLU A 370 -5.44 5.04 3.61
CA GLU A 370 -6.61 5.51 2.86
C GLU A 370 -6.38 6.88 2.22
N GLN A 371 -5.73 7.80 2.93
CA GLN A 371 -5.32 9.10 2.39
C GLN A 371 -4.43 8.91 1.16
N LYS A 372 -3.41 8.05 1.28
CA LYS A 372 -2.49 7.76 0.17
C LYS A 372 -3.19 7.14 -1.04
N LYS A 373 -4.14 6.21 -0.82
CA LYS A 373 -4.96 5.66 -1.91
C LYS A 373 -5.70 6.74 -2.67
N ILE A 374 -6.28 7.71 -1.95
CA ILE A 374 -6.99 8.84 -2.54
C ILE A 374 -6.03 9.74 -3.31
N ASP A 375 -4.88 10.09 -2.74
CA ASP A 375 -3.89 10.95 -3.40
C ASP A 375 -3.36 10.34 -4.70
N LEU A 376 -3.08 9.03 -4.69
CA LEU A 376 -2.69 8.30 -5.91
C LEU A 376 -3.80 8.35 -6.96
N LEU A 377 -5.05 8.11 -6.56
CA LEU A 377 -6.19 8.19 -7.48
C LEU A 377 -6.37 9.61 -8.06
N LEU A 378 -6.31 10.63 -7.21
CA LEU A 378 -6.42 12.04 -7.63
C LEU A 378 -5.32 12.39 -8.63
N SER A 379 -4.07 11.97 -8.38
CA SER A 379 -2.96 12.20 -9.31
C SER A 379 -3.18 11.56 -10.69
N LEU A 380 -3.92 10.45 -10.76
CA LEU A 380 -4.31 9.82 -12.03
C LEU A 380 -5.49 10.51 -12.70
N LEU A 381 -6.41 11.09 -11.94
CA LEU A 381 -7.60 11.79 -12.47
C LEU A 381 -7.34 13.28 -12.80
N ASP A 382 -6.32 13.90 -12.23
CA ASP A 382 -5.95 15.29 -12.48
C ASP A 382 -5.57 15.55 -13.95
N ASN A 383 -5.55 16.81 -14.39
CA ASN A 383 -5.14 17.16 -15.75
C ASN A 383 -3.61 17.21 -15.97
N SER A 384 -2.82 16.57 -15.09
CA SER A 384 -1.36 16.50 -15.22
C SER A 384 -0.92 15.57 -16.35
N ALA A 385 0.13 16.00 -17.05
CA ALA A 385 0.74 15.25 -18.14
C ALA A 385 1.88 14.35 -17.66
N LEU A 386 2.55 14.76 -16.57
CA LEU A 386 3.60 14.03 -15.89
C LEU A 386 3.20 13.80 -14.42
N VAL A 387 3.19 12.54 -13.99
CA VAL A 387 2.91 12.17 -12.60
C VAL A 387 4.17 11.62 -11.97
N LEU A 388 4.51 12.10 -10.78
CA LEU A 388 5.66 11.68 -10.00
C LEU A 388 5.16 11.00 -8.74
N TRP A 389 5.53 9.74 -8.54
CA TRP A 389 5.15 8.95 -7.38
C TRP A 389 6.36 8.60 -6.54
N ASP A 390 6.35 9.01 -5.27
CA ASP A 390 7.37 8.63 -4.29
C ASP A 390 6.83 7.54 -3.37
N GLU A 391 7.45 6.37 -3.46
CA GLU A 391 7.15 5.14 -2.72
C GLU A 391 5.66 4.77 -2.69
N PRO A 392 4.91 4.77 -3.82
CA PRO A 392 3.47 4.56 -3.80
C PRO A 392 3.04 3.23 -3.15
N SER A 393 3.87 2.18 -3.17
CA SER A 393 3.56 0.89 -2.55
C SER A 393 3.55 0.93 -1.02
N ASN A 394 4.25 1.89 -0.40
CA ASN A 394 4.35 1.97 1.06
C ASN A 394 2.96 2.19 1.69
N TYR A 395 2.66 1.44 2.75
CA TYR A 395 1.38 1.45 3.47
C TYR A 395 0.16 0.98 2.65
N ILE A 396 0.36 0.32 1.50
CA ILE A 396 -0.72 -0.20 0.66
C ILE A 396 -0.74 -1.73 0.71
N ASP A 397 -1.92 -2.30 0.96
CA ASP A 397 -2.09 -3.76 0.94
C ASP A 397 -1.99 -4.36 -0.46
N VAL A 398 -1.65 -5.65 -0.54
CA VAL A 398 -1.46 -6.39 -1.81
C VAL A 398 -2.65 -6.29 -2.76
N ARG A 399 -3.89 -6.33 -2.23
CA ARG A 399 -5.11 -6.23 -3.05
C ARG A 399 -5.21 -4.85 -3.70
N THR A 400 -4.90 -3.81 -2.95
CA THR A 400 -4.91 -2.44 -3.42
C THR A 400 -3.75 -2.16 -4.37
N ILE A 401 -2.57 -2.75 -4.15
CA ILE A 401 -1.46 -2.70 -5.11
C ILE A 401 -1.92 -3.25 -6.47
N GLN A 402 -2.61 -4.40 -6.49
CA GLN A 402 -3.13 -4.95 -7.74
C GLN A 402 -4.13 -4.02 -8.43
N MET A 403 -5.02 -3.39 -7.66
CA MET A 403 -5.97 -2.42 -8.19
C MET A 403 -5.24 -1.21 -8.78
N LEU A 404 -4.22 -0.67 -8.11
CA LEU A 404 -3.38 0.42 -8.60
C LEU A 404 -2.67 0.05 -9.91
N ILE A 405 -2.12 -1.17 -10.01
CA ILE A 405 -1.55 -1.67 -11.26
C ILE A 405 -2.59 -1.60 -12.39
N ASP A 406 -3.83 -2.02 -12.12
CA ASP A 406 -4.90 -1.99 -13.11
C ASP A 406 -5.27 -0.54 -13.51
N PHE A 407 -5.33 0.40 -12.56
CA PHE A 407 -5.54 1.82 -12.85
C PHE A 407 -4.42 2.40 -13.73
N VAL A 408 -3.17 2.09 -13.39
CA VAL A 408 -1.97 2.56 -14.10
C VAL A 408 -1.88 2.02 -15.51
N LYS A 409 -2.42 0.83 -15.79
CA LYS A 409 -2.41 0.25 -17.13
C LYS A 409 -3.43 0.88 -18.09
N ILE A 410 -4.47 1.53 -17.56
CA ILE A 410 -5.58 2.07 -18.36
C ILE A 410 -5.39 3.58 -18.65
N GLN A 411 -4.46 4.23 -17.96
CA GLN A 411 -4.16 5.66 -18.12
C GLN A 411 -3.13 5.93 -19.24
N SER A 412 -3.10 7.15 -19.77
CA SER A 412 -2.22 7.58 -20.87
C SER A 412 -1.13 8.61 -20.50
N LYS A 413 -0.97 8.89 -19.20
CA LYS A 413 0.01 9.79 -18.61
C LYS A 413 1.40 9.17 -18.56
N THR A 414 2.40 10.02 -18.64
CA THR A 414 3.78 9.63 -18.34
C THR A 414 3.95 9.63 -16.82
N ILE A 415 4.47 8.53 -16.27
CA ILE A 415 4.63 8.37 -14.81
C ILE A 415 6.10 8.09 -14.50
N VAL A 416 6.69 8.85 -13.58
CA VAL A 416 7.97 8.51 -12.96
C VAL A 416 7.70 8.03 -11.55
N VAL A 417 8.09 6.80 -11.24
CA VAL A 417 7.83 6.16 -9.95
C VAL A 417 9.13 5.78 -9.25
N VAL A 418 9.24 6.14 -7.98
CA VAL A 418 10.28 5.67 -7.08
C VAL A 418 9.65 4.67 -6.14
N ASP A 419 10.23 3.48 -6.00
CA ASP A 419 9.78 2.54 -4.98
C ASP A 419 10.93 1.61 -4.55
N HIS A 420 10.72 0.86 -3.47
CA HIS A 420 11.59 -0.23 -3.01
C HIS A 420 11.02 -1.60 -3.33
N ASN A 421 9.73 -1.68 -3.60
CA ASN A 421 9.06 -2.92 -3.97
C ASN A 421 9.33 -3.25 -5.44
N PHE A 422 10.36 -4.08 -5.67
CA PHE A 422 10.77 -4.46 -7.01
C PHE A 422 9.67 -5.21 -7.80
N ASP A 423 8.88 -6.05 -7.14
CA ASP A 423 7.78 -6.78 -7.79
C ASP A 423 6.71 -5.81 -8.31
N PHE A 424 6.35 -4.81 -7.50
CA PHE A 424 5.44 -3.74 -7.91
C PHE A 424 5.99 -2.98 -9.12
N LEU A 425 7.25 -2.54 -9.07
CA LEU A 425 7.89 -1.82 -10.17
C LEU A 425 7.91 -2.64 -11.46
N LYS A 426 8.21 -3.94 -11.37
CA LYS A 426 8.22 -4.86 -12.52
C LYS A 426 6.87 -5.00 -13.20
N HIS A 427 5.77 -4.83 -12.47
CA HIS A 427 4.42 -4.95 -13.02
C HIS A 427 3.88 -3.68 -13.70
N ILE A 428 4.40 -2.50 -13.34
CA ILE A 428 3.93 -1.22 -13.88
C ILE A 428 4.90 -0.55 -14.85
N SER A 429 6.20 -0.81 -14.74
CA SER A 429 7.21 -0.02 -15.45
C SER A 429 7.44 -0.53 -16.87
N ASP A 430 7.53 0.41 -17.82
CA ASP A 430 8.08 0.15 -19.16
C ASP A 430 9.62 0.12 -19.13
N GLN A 431 10.23 0.89 -18.22
CA GLN A 431 11.68 1.00 -18.07
C GLN A 431 12.05 1.14 -16.59
N ILE A 432 13.07 0.40 -16.14
CA ILE A 432 13.60 0.45 -14.77
C ILE A 432 15.03 0.99 -14.82
N ILE A 433 15.31 2.07 -14.09
CA ILE A 433 16.64 2.68 -13.95
C ILE A 433 17.15 2.36 -12.55
N ASN A 434 18.31 1.70 -12.48
CA ASN A 434 18.99 1.44 -11.22
C ASN A 434 19.93 2.60 -10.89
N LEU A 435 19.73 3.22 -9.73
CA LEU A 435 20.65 4.21 -9.18
C LEU A 435 21.80 3.49 -8.48
N SER A 436 23.02 3.97 -8.72
CA SER A 436 24.22 3.55 -8.00
C SER A 436 24.79 4.73 -7.21
N ALA A 437 25.25 4.45 -6.00
CA ALA A 437 25.90 5.45 -5.17
C ALA A 437 27.20 5.90 -5.85
N VAL A 438 27.55 7.16 -5.65
CA VAL A 438 28.89 7.67 -5.99
C VAL A 438 29.83 7.01 -5.00
N MET A 439 30.70 6.13 -5.47
CA MET A 439 31.71 5.53 -4.60
C MET A 439 32.66 6.65 -4.22
N ASP A 440 32.81 6.91 -2.91
CA ASP A 440 33.97 7.65 -2.42
C ASP A 440 35.18 6.81 -2.82
N GLU A 441 36.01 7.31 -3.73
CA GLU A 441 37.38 6.81 -3.88
C GLU A 441 38.06 7.05 -2.53
N ALA A 442 38.19 5.98 -1.75
CA ALA A 442 38.93 5.94 -0.50
C ALA A 442 40.41 5.68 -0.76
#